data_AF-A0A661KND1-F1
#
_entry.id   AF-A0A661KND1-F1
#
_cell.length_a   1.000
_cell.length_b   1.000
_cell.length_c   1.000
_cell.angle_alpha   90.00
_cell.angle_beta   90.00
_cell.angle_gamma   90.00
#
_symmetry.space_group_name_H-M   'P 1'
#
loop_
_entity.id
_entity.type
_entity.pdbx_description
1 polymer ?
#
loop_
_entity_poly.entity_id
_entity_poly.type
_entity_poly.pdbx_seq_one_letter_code
_entity_poly.pdbx_strand_id
1 'polypeptide(L)'
;MKLSLFIRWILGLLFIYASIDKIRYPQEFLKILYNYRIFPDIILNPIVIILPWLELITGVCLLTGLFMEGAVLLINLLLISFFLIILVDMLKGINIECGCFNLTENPSAKNSMLWYLIRDAFLISMATYLMKDIWKKKRR
;
A
#
# COMPACT_ATOMS: atom_id res chain seq x y z
N MET A 1 7.48 0.53 24.12
CA MET A 1 6.12 1.13 24.12
C MET A 1 6.03 2.38 23.25
N LYS A 2 7.00 3.31 23.29
CA LYS A 2 6.98 4.52 22.46
C LYS A 2 7.15 4.25 20.94
N LEU A 3 8.01 3.30 20.57
CA LEU A 3 8.29 3.00 19.15
C LEU A 3 7.10 2.39 18.40
N SER A 4 6.35 1.45 19.00
CA SER A 4 5.18 0.86 18.33
C SER A 4 4.03 1.86 18.15
N LEU A 5 3.85 2.82 19.05
CA LEU A 5 2.89 3.92 18.85
C LEU A 5 3.30 4.79 17.67
N PHE A 6 4.57 5.17 17.57
CA PHE A 6 5.06 5.99 16.47
C PHE A 6 4.88 5.30 15.11
N ILE A 7 5.24 4.01 15.02
CA ILE A 7 5.05 3.21 13.79
C ILE A 7 3.56 3.11 13.41
N ARG A 8 2.67 2.93 14.38
CA ARG A 8 1.22 2.90 14.12
C ARG A 8 0.70 4.19 13.55
N TRP A 9 1.16 5.32 14.07
CA TRP A 9 0.78 6.64 13.58
C TRP A 9 1.27 6.86 12.16
N ILE A 10 2.54 6.53 11.87
CA ILE A 10 3.10 6.64 10.52
C ILE A 10 2.32 5.77 9.53
N LEU A 11 2.17 4.47 9.81
CA LEU A 11 1.48 3.54 8.90
C LEU A 11 0.00 3.89 8.75
N GLY A 12 -0.66 4.26 9.85
CA GLY A 12 -2.07 4.64 9.84
C GLY A 12 -2.34 5.90 9.03
N LEU A 13 -1.57 6.97 9.26
CA LEU A 13 -1.70 8.22 8.50
C LEU A 13 -1.38 8.02 7.03
N LEU A 14 -0.33 7.27 6.71
CA LEU A 14 0.07 6.99 5.33
C LEU A 14 -1.03 6.25 4.56
N PHE A 15 -1.65 5.24 5.17
CA PHE A 15 -2.74 4.48 4.52
C PHE A 15 -4.03 5.29 4.40
N ILE A 16 -4.38 6.11 5.40
CA ILE A 16 -5.52 7.02 5.31
C ILE A 16 -5.29 8.01 4.15
N TYR A 17 -4.13 8.65 4.10
CA TYR A 17 -3.78 9.58 3.04
C TYR A 17 -3.86 8.91 1.66
N ALA A 18 -3.22 7.75 1.49
CA ALA A 18 -3.24 7.00 0.24
C ALA A 18 -4.66 6.56 -0.18
N SER A 19 -5.51 6.19 0.77
CA SER A 19 -6.89 5.78 0.48
C SER A 19 -7.76 6.93 -0.01
N ILE A 20 -7.57 8.15 0.53
CA ILE A 20 -8.35 9.33 0.16
C ILE A 20 -8.11 9.68 -1.31
N ASP A 21 -6.86 9.65 -1.77
CA ASP A 21 -6.53 9.91 -3.18
C ASP A 21 -7.21 8.89 -4.11
N LYS A 22 -7.23 7.60 -3.73
CA LYS A 22 -7.88 6.55 -4.52
C LYS A 22 -9.41 6.64 -4.51
N ILE A 23 -10.01 7.06 -3.40
CA ILE A 23 -11.46 7.28 -3.29
C ILE A 23 -11.89 8.49 -4.12
N ARG A 24 -11.08 9.55 -4.16
CA ARG A 24 -11.38 10.77 -4.90
C ARG A 24 -11.24 10.59 -6.42
N TYR A 25 -10.29 9.77 -6.86
CA TYR A 25 -10.01 9.53 -8.28
C TYR A 25 -10.07 8.04 -8.65
N PRO A 26 -11.24 7.39 -8.52
CA PRO A 26 -11.36 5.95 -8.78
C PRO A 26 -11.10 5.60 -10.25
N GLN A 27 -11.39 6.51 -11.19
CA GLN A 27 -11.13 6.29 -12.61
C GLN A 27 -9.63 6.24 -12.93
N GLU A 28 -8.82 7.09 -12.32
CA GLU A 28 -7.37 7.06 -12.48
C GLU A 28 -6.78 5.80 -11.83
N PHE A 29 -7.29 5.43 -10.66
CA PHE A 29 -6.89 4.18 -10.02
C PHE A 29 -7.23 2.94 -10.86
N LEU A 30 -8.40 2.92 -11.51
CA LEU A 30 -8.79 1.86 -12.43
C LEU A 30 -7.84 1.77 -13.64
N LYS A 31 -7.48 2.90 -14.26
CA LYS A 31 -6.52 2.92 -15.38
C LYS A 31 -5.16 2.34 -14.97
N ILE A 32 -4.67 2.70 -13.78
CA ILE A 32 -3.42 2.16 -13.23
C ILE A 32 -3.51 0.64 -13.08
N LEU A 33 -4.59 0.13 -12.48
CA LEU A 33 -4.77 -1.32 -12.30
C LEU A 33 -4.94 -2.07 -13.62
N TYR A 34 -5.65 -1.48 -14.58
CA TYR A 34 -5.82 -2.03 -15.92
C TYR A 34 -4.48 -2.15 -16.64
N ASN A 35 -3.61 -1.13 -16.51
CA ASN A 35 -2.28 -1.12 -17.11
C ASN A 35 -1.37 -2.23 -16.57
N TYR A 36 -1.51 -2.63 -15.30
CA TYR A 36 -0.72 -3.75 -14.76
C TYR A 36 -1.00 -5.08 -15.47
N ARG A 37 -2.17 -5.25 -16.11
CA ARG A 37 -2.60 -6.49 -16.78
C ARG A 37 -2.43 -7.74 -15.90
N ILE A 38 -2.64 -7.58 -14.59
CA ILE A 38 -2.56 -8.67 -13.60
C ILE A 38 -3.96 -9.24 -13.32
N PHE A 39 -4.98 -8.38 -13.29
CA PHE A 39 -6.34 -8.75 -12.92
C PHE A 39 -7.25 -8.82 -14.16
N PRO A 40 -8.20 -9.76 -14.21
CA PRO A 40 -9.24 -9.76 -15.23
C PRO A 40 -10.23 -8.60 -15.01
N ASP A 41 -10.83 -8.13 -16.10
CA ASP A 41 -11.73 -6.95 -16.10
C ASP A 41 -12.88 -7.04 -15.09
N ILE A 42 -13.36 -8.26 -14.85
CA ILE A 42 -14.48 -8.51 -13.94
C ILE A 42 -14.13 -8.24 -12.47
N ILE A 43 -12.84 -8.35 -12.09
CA ILE A 43 -12.35 -8.15 -10.71
C ILE A 43 -11.78 -6.74 -10.53
N LEU A 44 -11.44 -6.03 -11.62
CA LEU A 44 -10.90 -4.67 -11.54
C LEU A 44 -11.86 -3.68 -10.86
N ASN A 45 -13.12 -3.65 -11.28
CA ASN A 45 -14.13 -2.76 -10.69
C ASN A 45 -14.34 -2.98 -9.18
N PRO A 46 -14.55 -4.22 -8.68
CA PRO A 46 -14.68 -4.42 -7.25
C PRO A 46 -13.38 -4.11 -6.49
N ILE A 47 -12.19 -4.37 -7.04
CA ILE A 47 -10.92 -4.02 -6.37
C ILE A 47 -10.79 -2.50 -6.22
N VAL A 48 -11.08 -1.73 -7.27
CA VAL A 48 -10.97 -0.25 -7.25
C VAL A 48 -11.87 0.36 -6.18
N ILE A 49 -13.02 -0.25 -5.91
CA ILE A 49 -13.94 0.22 -4.87
C ILE A 49 -13.53 -0.31 -3.51
N ILE A 50 -13.32 -1.62 -3.35
CA ILE A 50 -13.16 -2.26 -2.04
C ILE A 50 -11.78 -1.95 -1.42
N LEU A 51 -10.72 -1.93 -2.22
CA LEU A 51 -9.36 -1.80 -1.72
C LEU A 51 -9.12 -0.47 -0.99
N PRO A 52 -9.54 0.71 -1.51
CA PRO A 52 -9.36 1.97 -0.79
C PRO A 52 -10.13 2.02 0.54
N TRP A 53 -11.34 1.44 0.61
CA TRP A 53 -12.09 1.35 1.87
C TRP A 53 -11.37 0.45 2.88
N LEU A 54 -10.80 -0.67 2.45
CA LEU A 54 -10.00 -1.54 3.32
C LEU A 54 -8.75 -0.81 3.85
N GLU A 55 -8.07 -0.04 3.01
CA GLU A 55 -6.92 0.78 3.41
C GLU A 55 -7.31 1.83 4.45
N LEU A 56 -8.41 2.55 4.21
CA LEU A 56 -8.92 3.58 5.11
C LEU A 56 -9.28 3.00 6.48
N ILE A 57 -10.08 1.92 6.50
CA ILE A 57 -10.50 1.26 7.73
C ILE A 57 -9.28 0.74 8.50
N THR A 58 -8.34 0.10 7.80
CA THR A 58 -7.10 -0.41 8.40
C THR A 58 -6.27 0.71 9.01
N GLY A 59 -6.13 1.84 8.31
CA GLY A 59 -5.41 3.00 8.80
C GLY A 59 -6.06 3.62 10.05
N VAL A 60 -7.39 3.76 10.05
CA VAL A 60 -8.15 4.25 11.22
C VAL A 60 -8.02 3.30 12.42
N CYS A 61 -8.09 1.99 12.20
CA CYS A 61 -7.87 0.99 13.25
C CYS A 61 -6.46 1.09 13.86
N LEU A 62 -5.43 1.30 13.03
CA LEU A 62 -4.04 1.49 13.51
C LEU A 62 -3.89 2.74 14.38
N LEU A 63 -4.53 3.85 14.00
CA LEU A 63 -4.51 5.10 14.75
C LEU A 63 -5.26 4.97 16.09
N THR A 64 -6.50 4.50 16.04
CA THR A 64 -7.39 4.39 17.20
C THR A 64 -6.97 3.27 18.16
N GLY A 65 -6.29 2.24 17.68
CA GLY A 65 -5.96 1.06 18.48
C GLY A 65 -7.05 0.03 18.57
N LEU A 66 -8.09 0.15 17.75
CA LEU A 66 -9.18 -0.81 17.67
C LEU A 66 -8.78 -1.97 16.76
N PHE A 67 -9.14 -3.20 17.15
CA PHE A 67 -8.90 -4.42 16.36
C PHE A 67 -7.46 -4.56 15.83
N MET A 68 -6.47 -4.24 16.67
CA MET A 68 -5.05 -4.17 16.29
C MET A 68 -4.52 -5.44 15.62
N GLU A 69 -4.99 -6.62 16.03
CA GLU A 69 -4.55 -7.88 15.44
C GLU A 69 -4.96 -8.01 13.98
N GLY A 70 -6.22 -7.68 13.66
CA GLY A 70 -6.73 -7.69 12.30
C GLY A 70 -6.11 -6.57 11.47
N ALA A 71 -6.03 -5.36 12.02
CA ALA A 71 -5.46 -4.21 11.32
C ALA A 71 -3.99 -4.44 10.93
N VAL A 72 -3.20 -5.06 11.81
CA VAL A 72 -1.78 -5.30 11.54
C VAL A 72 -1.56 -6.49 10.62
N LEU A 73 -2.47 -7.45 10.59
CA LEU A 73 -2.44 -8.50 9.57
C LEU A 73 -2.79 -7.92 8.19
N LEU A 74 -3.85 -7.11 8.11
CA LEU A 74 -4.29 -6.48 6.87
C LEU A 74 -3.25 -5.52 6.30
N ILE A 75 -2.63 -4.65 7.12
CA ILE A 75 -1.61 -3.72 6.64
C ILE A 75 -0.40 -4.44 6.03
N ASN A 76 0.02 -5.58 6.62
CA ASN A 76 1.11 -6.37 6.10
C ASN A 76 0.74 -7.04 4.77
N LEU A 77 -0.47 -7.61 4.68
CA LEU A 77 -0.96 -8.20 3.43
C LEU A 77 -1.02 -7.15 2.31
N LEU A 78 -1.60 -5.98 2.59
CA LEU A 78 -1.72 -4.90 1.62
C LEU A 78 -0.34 -4.41 1.13
N LEU A 79 0.59 -4.15 2.04
CA LEU A 79 1.95 -3.74 1.70
C LEU A 79 2.69 -4.79 0.85
N ILE A 80 2.58 -6.07 1.21
CA ILE A 80 3.19 -7.16 0.43
C ILE A 80 2.55 -7.24 -0.96
N SER A 81 1.22 -7.13 -1.05
CA SER A 81 0.53 -7.13 -2.35
C SER A 81 0.98 -5.98 -3.24
N PHE A 82 1.09 -4.75 -2.72
CA PHE A 82 1.59 -3.61 -3.50
C PHE A 82 3.04 -3.79 -3.94
N PHE A 83 3.90 -4.24 -3.03
CA PHE A 83 5.30 -4.53 -3.34
C PHE A 83 5.43 -5.58 -4.45
N LEU A 84 4.64 -6.67 -4.39
CA LEU A 84 4.64 -7.70 -5.43
C LEU A 84 4.13 -7.20 -6.77
N ILE A 85 3.07 -6.38 -6.78
CA ILE A 85 2.54 -5.78 -8.02
C ILE A 85 3.64 -4.94 -8.70
N ILE A 86 4.31 -4.04 -7.95
CA ILE A 86 5.38 -3.19 -8.47
C ILE A 86 6.58 -4.04 -8.91
N LEU A 87 6.94 -5.07 -8.15
CA LEU A 87 8.05 -5.96 -8.49
C LEU A 87 7.78 -6.74 -9.79
N VAL A 88 6.57 -7.28 -9.94
CA VAL A 88 6.16 -7.99 -11.16
C VAL A 88 6.13 -7.04 -12.36
N ASP A 89 5.63 -5.83 -12.18
CA ASP A 89 5.61 -4.80 -13.22
C ASP A 89 7.04 -4.45 -13.68
N MET A 90 7.96 -4.25 -12.73
CA MET A 90 9.38 -4.02 -13.01
C MET A 90 10.03 -5.18 -13.78
N LEU A 91 9.72 -6.43 -13.42
CA LEU A 91 10.29 -7.63 -14.06
C LEU A 91 9.75 -7.86 -15.47
N LYS A 92 8.50 -7.48 -15.75
CA LYS A 92 7.91 -7.58 -17.09
C LYS A 92 8.54 -6.59 -18.07
N GLY A 93 9.32 -5.60 -17.59
CA GLY A 93 9.97 -4.60 -18.44
C GLY A 93 8.99 -3.74 -19.23
N ILE A 94 7.72 -3.73 -18.85
CA ILE A 94 6.70 -2.90 -19.49
C ILE A 94 6.99 -1.48 -19.00
N ASN A 95 7.49 -0.63 -19.88
CA ASN A 95 7.62 0.81 -19.66
C ASN A 95 6.21 1.43 -19.63
N ILE A 96 5.41 1.12 -18.61
CA ILE A 96 4.22 1.92 -18.33
C ILE A 96 4.75 3.21 -17.73
N GLU A 97 4.59 4.30 -18.47
CA GLU A 97 4.57 5.65 -17.93
C GLU A 97 3.65 5.62 -16.72
N CYS A 98 4.25 5.56 -15.53
CA CYS A 98 3.53 5.44 -14.29
C CYS A 98 2.84 6.80 -14.05
N GLY A 99 1.64 6.95 -14.61
CA GLY A 99 0.83 8.17 -14.58
C GLY A 99 0.37 8.60 -13.19
N CYS A 100 1.02 8.11 -12.13
CA CYS A 100 0.77 8.56 -10.77
C CYS A 100 1.34 9.96 -10.51
N PHE A 101 2.49 10.37 -11.07
CA PHE A 101 3.02 11.73 -10.88
C PHE A 101 3.95 12.18 -12.05
N ASN A 102 3.56 13.27 -12.72
CA ASN A 102 4.27 14.06 -13.74
C ASN A 102 4.32 13.51 -15.18
N LEU A 103 3.58 14.18 -16.07
CA LEU A 103 3.52 13.96 -17.53
C LEU A 103 4.64 14.70 -18.32
N THR A 104 5.64 15.29 -17.65
CA THR A 104 6.56 16.26 -18.28
C THR A 104 8.06 15.94 -18.20
N GLU A 105 8.50 14.79 -17.68
CA GLU A 105 9.95 14.50 -17.62
C GLU A 105 10.31 13.07 -18.06
N ASN A 106 10.89 12.98 -19.26
CA ASN A 106 11.87 11.94 -19.62
C ASN A 106 13.27 12.44 -19.20
N PRO A 107 14.26 11.63 -18.76
CA PRO A 107 14.35 10.17 -18.66
C PRO A 107 14.94 9.65 -17.31
N SER A 108 14.25 8.73 -16.63
CA SER A 108 14.85 7.62 -15.82
C SER A 108 13.75 6.88 -15.05
N ALA A 109 12.90 6.14 -15.77
CA ALA A 109 11.84 5.30 -15.19
C ALA A 109 12.36 4.30 -14.13
N LYS A 110 13.66 3.97 -14.17
CA LYS A 110 14.30 3.06 -13.21
C LYS A 110 14.53 3.70 -11.84
N ASN A 111 14.87 4.99 -11.76
CA ASN A 111 15.14 5.65 -10.47
C ASN A 111 13.86 5.89 -9.66
N SER A 112 12.75 6.25 -10.32
CA SER A 112 11.45 6.40 -9.66
C SER A 112 10.90 5.06 -9.20
N MET A 113 11.02 3.99 -10.00
CA MET A 113 10.55 2.66 -9.63
C MET A 113 11.37 2.03 -8.50
N LEU A 114 12.69 2.17 -8.51
CA LEU A 114 13.56 1.70 -7.41
C LEU A 114 13.23 2.41 -6.09
N TRP A 115 12.93 3.71 -6.13
CA TRP A 115 12.52 4.47 -4.96
C TRP A 115 11.23 3.91 -4.33
N TYR A 116 10.22 3.58 -5.15
CA TYR A 116 8.99 2.97 -4.66
C TYR A 116 9.23 1.60 -4.01
N LEU A 117 10.10 0.76 -4.58
CA LEU A 117 10.46 -0.52 -3.98
C LEU A 117 11.19 -0.38 -2.64
N ILE A 118 12.14 0.55 -2.54
CA ILE A 118 12.87 0.81 -1.29
C ILE A 118 11.91 1.31 -0.20
N ARG A 119 11.03 2.25 -0.56
CA ARG A 119 10.00 2.76 0.34
C ARG A 119 9.09 1.65 0.82
N ASP A 120 8.58 0.82 -0.08
CA ASP A 120 7.64 -0.26 0.28
C ASP A 120 8.33 -1.35 1.12
N ALA A 121 9.59 -1.69 0.80
CA ALA A 121 10.40 -2.59 1.64
C ALA A 121 10.61 -2.03 3.05
N PHE A 122 10.86 -0.72 3.17
CA PHE A 122 10.97 -0.06 4.46
C PHE A 122 9.65 -0.11 5.24
N LEU A 123 8.51 0.17 4.59
CA LEU A 123 7.19 0.08 5.22
C LEU A 123 6.85 -1.35 5.67
N ILE A 124 7.18 -2.37 4.87
CA ILE A 124 7.02 -3.79 5.24
C ILE A 124 7.86 -4.12 6.48
N SER A 125 9.09 -3.62 6.57
CA SER A 125 9.94 -3.83 7.75
C SER A 125 9.31 -3.25 9.03
N MET A 126 8.70 -2.06 8.94
CA MET A 126 8.01 -1.42 10.05
C MET A 126 6.72 -2.18 10.42
N ALA A 127 5.94 -2.59 9.42
CA ALA A 127 4.69 -3.31 9.62
C ALA A 127 4.90 -4.70 10.25
N THR A 128 5.94 -5.43 9.81
CA THR A 128 6.30 -6.74 10.39
C THR A 128 6.85 -6.61 11.81
N TYR A 129 7.61 -5.56 12.10
CA TYR A 129 8.03 -5.24 13.48
C TYR A 129 6.81 -4.97 14.38
N LEU A 130 5.87 -4.16 13.91
CA LEU A 130 4.65 -3.85 14.66
C LEU A 130 3.81 -5.11 14.94
N MET A 131 3.71 -6.00 13.97
CA MET A 131 3.03 -7.31 14.11
C MET A 131 3.66 -8.14 15.22
N LYS A 132 4.99 -8.25 15.24
CA LYS A 132 5.74 -8.99 16.27
C LYS A 132 5.54 -8.39 17.67
N ASP A 133 5.58 -7.05 17.81
CA ASP A 133 5.36 -6.38 19.11
C ASP A 133 3.97 -6.66 19.67
N ILE A 134 2.94 -6.60 18.82
CA ILE A 134 1.54 -6.82 19.24
C ILE A 134 1.28 -8.28 19.59
N TRP A 135 1.76 -9.22 18.79
CA TRP A 135 1.65 -10.65 19.11
C TRP A 135 2.44 -11.04 20.37
N LYS A 136 3.58 -10.40 20.63
CA LYS A 136 4.35 -10.62 21.86
C LYS A 136 3.59 -10.10 23.09
N LYS A 137 2.89 -8.97 22.97
CA LYS A 137 2.04 -8.44 24.05
C LYS A 137 0.81 -9.30 24.32
N LYS A 138 0.18 -9.86 23.28
CA LYS A 138 -0.97 -10.77 23.45
C LYS A 138 -0.60 -12.07 24.21
N ARG A 139 0.65 -12.52 24.06
CA ARG A 139 1.17 -13.74 24.70
C ARG A 139 1.68 -13.54 26.14
N ARG A 140 1.62 -12.33 26.70
CA ARG A 140 1.92 -12.02 28.11
C ARG A 140 0.63 -11.72 28.84
#